data_AF-A0A2T6G926-F1
#
_entry.id   AF-A0A2T6G926-F1
#
_cell.length_a   1.000
_cell.length_b   1.000
_cell.length_c   1.000
_cell.angle_alpha   90.00
_cell.angle_beta   90.00
_cell.angle_gamma   90.00
#
_symmetry.space_group_name_H-M   'P 1'
#
loop_
_entity.id
_entity.type
_entity.pdbx_description
1 polymer ?
#
loop_
_entity_poly.entity_id
_entity_poly.type
_entity_poly.pdbx_seq_one_letter_code
_entity_poly.pdbx_strand_id
1 'polypeptide(L)'
;MRCYRKGIVIVFSLLSLLFFFMGFYSSEGPANHSISKLIFSDAISIFLLNSFNVLVWFIISLIGISPIMILKSIFGMGAGWHALSISPFMYYGSSFVHGFLEWLVCLLVFMFTVEHLVHLLAYFRKEIIYEQLKQFYWRTVKKTIPMVLLILLAAAFIEVYVSNRLLIYFQSL
;
A
#
# COMPACT_ATOMS: atom_id res chain seq x y z
N MET A 1 6.83 -24.59 -1.73
CA MET A 1 6.50 -23.17 -1.97
C MET A 1 5.43 -22.56 -1.05
N ARG A 2 4.42 -23.31 -0.52
CA ARG A 2 3.39 -22.73 0.38
C ARG A 2 3.92 -22.20 1.73
N CYS A 3 4.86 -22.88 2.38
CA CYS A 3 5.44 -22.40 3.65
C CYS A 3 6.24 -21.10 3.47
N TYR A 4 6.92 -20.94 2.35
CA TYR A 4 7.70 -19.73 2.03
C TYR A 4 6.81 -18.48 1.94
N ARG A 5 5.65 -18.58 1.29
CA ARG A 5 4.69 -17.48 1.20
C ARG A 5 4.14 -17.03 2.56
N LYS A 6 3.89 -17.97 3.47
CA LYS A 6 3.47 -17.64 4.85
C LYS A 6 4.54 -16.83 5.57
N GLY A 7 5.81 -17.23 5.44
CA GLY A 7 6.94 -16.50 6.02
C GLY A 7 7.03 -15.06 5.51
N ILE A 8 6.88 -14.84 4.20
CA ILE A 8 6.86 -13.49 3.61
C ILE A 8 5.75 -12.64 4.22
N VAL A 9 4.53 -13.15 4.33
CA VAL A 9 3.39 -12.41 4.89
C VAL A 9 3.64 -12.06 6.36
N ILE A 10 4.19 -12.98 7.14
CA ILE A 10 4.52 -12.74 8.56
C ILE A 10 5.58 -11.65 8.67
N VAL A 11 6.69 -11.77 7.93
CA VAL A 11 7.78 -10.77 7.92
C VAL A 11 7.25 -9.41 7.49
N PHE A 12 6.45 -9.36 6.42
CA PHE A 12 5.82 -8.13 5.96
C PHE A 12 4.91 -7.52 7.02
N SER A 13 4.09 -8.33 7.69
CA SER A 13 3.17 -7.86 8.73
C SER A 13 3.92 -7.30 9.94
N LEU A 14 4.99 -7.97 10.38
CA LEU A 14 5.84 -7.48 11.47
C LEU A 14 6.54 -6.17 11.12
N LEU A 15 7.12 -6.08 9.92
CA LEU A 15 7.74 -4.83 9.44
C LEU A 15 6.70 -3.72 9.27
N SER A 16 5.52 -4.06 8.78
CA SER A 16 4.42 -3.10 8.61
C SER A 16 4.01 -2.51 9.96
N LEU A 17 3.80 -3.37 10.97
CA LEU A 17 3.46 -2.91 12.32
C LEU A 17 4.56 -2.03 12.89
N LEU A 18 5.83 -2.44 12.77
CA LEU A 18 6.97 -1.64 13.23
C LEU A 18 6.97 -0.25 12.60
N PHE A 19 6.92 -0.16 11.26
CA PHE A 19 6.97 1.13 10.56
C PHE A 19 5.71 1.97 10.77
N PHE A 20 4.53 1.34 10.87
CA PHE A 20 3.29 2.02 11.20
C PHE A 20 3.37 2.67 12.58
N PHE A 21 3.82 1.94 13.61
CA PHE A 21 3.99 2.50 14.95
C PHE A 21 5.10 3.55 15.00
N MET A 22 6.20 3.37 14.25
CA MET A 22 7.22 4.42 14.12
C MET A 22 6.63 5.71 13.54
N GLY A 23 5.78 5.63 12.51
CA GLY A 23 5.07 6.80 11.97
C GLY A 23 4.04 7.37 12.95
N PHE A 24 3.33 6.51 13.68
CA PHE A 24 2.38 6.95 14.71
C PHE A 24 3.05 7.79 15.79
N TYR A 25 4.23 7.37 16.25
CA TYR A 25 5.00 8.08 17.27
C TYR A 25 6.00 9.10 16.71
N SER A 26 6.11 9.27 15.38
CA SER A 26 6.96 10.31 14.80
C SER A 26 6.28 11.66 14.99
N SER A 27 6.66 12.33 16.08
CA SER A 27 6.07 13.56 16.58
C SER A 27 6.35 14.76 15.67
N GLU A 28 5.33 15.23 14.97
CA GLU A 28 5.08 16.65 14.77
C GLU A 28 3.66 16.91 15.29
N GLY A 29 3.47 17.87 16.20
CA GLY A 29 2.16 18.12 16.81
C GLY A 29 1.07 18.38 15.76
N PRO A 30 -0.22 18.20 16.09
CA PRO A 30 -1.29 18.25 15.12
C PRO A 30 -1.27 19.57 14.34
N ALA A 31 -1.16 19.47 13.02
CA ALA A 31 -1.31 20.62 12.15
C ALA A 31 -2.80 21.01 12.11
N ASN A 32 -3.11 22.28 12.35
CA ASN A 32 -4.49 22.79 12.34
C ASN A 32 -4.97 23.01 10.90
N HIS A 33 -5.12 21.93 10.15
CA HIS A 33 -5.72 21.95 8.82
C HIS A 33 -7.21 21.55 8.88
N SER A 34 -8.05 22.35 8.23
CA SER A 34 -9.45 22.02 8.03
C SER A 34 -9.58 20.93 6.97
N ILE A 35 -10.45 19.94 7.21
CA ILE A 35 -10.68 18.84 6.27
C ILE A 35 -11.60 19.34 5.17
N SER A 36 -11.09 19.43 3.94
CA SER A 36 -11.92 19.77 2.79
C SER A 36 -12.83 18.60 2.41
N LYS A 37 -14.03 18.95 1.94
CA LYS A 37 -14.99 17.99 1.39
C LYS A 37 -14.50 17.52 0.02
N LEU A 38 -14.09 16.26 -0.04
CA LEU A 38 -13.68 15.63 -1.30
C LEU A 38 -14.90 15.33 -2.17
N ILE A 39 -14.70 15.46 -3.48
CA ILE A 39 -15.68 15.21 -4.55
C ILE A 39 -15.21 14.10 -5.49
N PHE A 40 -16.03 13.72 -6.46
CA PHE A 40 -15.75 12.63 -7.40
C PHE A 40 -14.41 12.79 -8.15
N SER A 41 -14.07 14.02 -8.59
CA SER A 41 -12.80 14.28 -9.27
C SER A 41 -11.59 14.00 -8.38
N ASP A 42 -11.72 14.17 -7.08
CA ASP A 42 -10.65 13.85 -6.12
C ASP A 42 -10.46 12.34 -6.02
N ALA A 43 -11.55 11.56 -6.01
CA ALA A 43 -11.46 10.09 -6.02
C ALA A 43 -10.71 9.56 -7.24
N ILE A 44 -10.98 10.13 -8.41
CA ILE A 44 -10.27 9.80 -9.65
C ILE A 44 -8.80 10.21 -9.55
N SER A 45 -8.51 11.40 -9.01
CA SER A 45 -7.13 11.90 -8.87
C SER A 45 -6.30 11.05 -7.91
N ILE A 46 -6.87 10.70 -6.76
CA ILE A 46 -6.27 9.79 -5.77
C ILE A 46 -5.99 8.43 -6.42
N PHE A 47 -6.99 7.86 -7.10
CA PHE A 47 -6.83 6.58 -7.80
C PHE A 47 -5.69 6.63 -8.81
N LEU A 48 -5.62 7.66 -9.65
CA LEU A 48 -4.57 7.81 -10.66
C LEU A 48 -3.18 7.98 -10.04
N LEU A 49 -3.05 8.81 -9.00
CA LEU A 49 -1.79 9.02 -8.30
C LEU A 49 -1.29 7.73 -7.64
N ASN A 50 -2.15 7.04 -6.91
CA ASN A 50 -1.80 5.79 -6.24
C ASN A 50 -1.49 4.68 -7.26
N SER A 51 -2.24 4.63 -8.37
CA SER A 51 -1.97 3.71 -9.46
C SER A 51 -0.60 3.96 -10.09
N PHE A 52 -0.27 5.23 -10.36
CA PHE A 52 1.04 5.60 -10.89
C PHE A 52 2.17 5.22 -9.93
N ASN A 53 2.04 5.56 -8.65
CA ASN A 53 3.02 5.21 -7.61
C ASN A 53 3.27 3.69 -7.55
N VAL A 54 2.20 2.90 -7.57
CA VAL A 54 2.31 1.43 -7.48
C VAL A 54 2.88 0.82 -8.76
N LEU A 55 2.57 1.36 -9.93
CA LEU A 55 3.22 0.94 -11.18
C LEU A 55 4.73 1.23 -11.15
N VAL A 56 5.14 2.40 -10.64
CA VAL A 56 6.56 2.70 -10.39
C VAL A 56 7.15 1.69 -9.41
N TRP A 57 6.44 1.31 -8.35
CA TRP A 57 6.92 0.31 -7.39
C TRP A 57 7.12 -1.07 -8.02
N PHE A 58 6.24 -1.50 -8.92
CA PHE A 58 6.43 -2.71 -9.71
C PHE A 58 7.68 -2.64 -10.59
N ILE A 59 7.99 -1.49 -11.21
CA ILE A 59 9.20 -1.34 -12.02
C ILE A 59 10.46 -1.43 -11.14
N ILE A 60 10.53 -0.67 -10.05
CA ILE A 60 11.71 -0.67 -9.16
C ILE A 60 11.83 -1.97 -8.33
N SER A 61 10.77 -2.76 -8.22
CA SER A 61 10.86 -4.08 -7.59
C SER A 61 11.75 -5.04 -8.37
N LEU A 62 11.93 -4.82 -9.68
CA LEU A 62 12.82 -5.63 -10.52
C LEU A 62 14.29 -5.53 -10.08
N ILE A 63 14.65 -4.43 -9.40
CA ILE A 63 15.97 -4.18 -8.83
C ILE A 63 15.98 -4.32 -7.29
N GLY A 64 14.88 -4.79 -6.69
CA GLY A 64 14.78 -5.05 -5.25
C GLY A 64 14.56 -3.83 -4.35
N ILE A 65 14.36 -2.62 -4.91
CA ILE A 65 14.28 -1.36 -4.13
C ILE A 65 12.88 -1.10 -3.56
N SER A 66 11.82 -1.64 -4.18
CA SER A 66 10.43 -1.41 -3.75
C SER A 66 10.12 -1.62 -2.25
N PRO A 67 10.74 -2.54 -1.48
CA PRO A 67 10.43 -2.68 -0.06
C PRO A 67 10.66 -1.39 0.74
N ILE A 68 11.67 -0.59 0.37
CA ILE A 68 11.95 0.68 1.03
C ILE A 68 10.79 1.67 0.81
N MET A 69 10.27 1.74 -0.42
CA MET A 69 9.15 2.62 -0.76
C MET A 69 7.86 2.17 -0.08
N ILE A 70 7.64 0.86 0.01
CA ILE A 70 6.48 0.27 0.70
C ILE A 70 6.53 0.60 2.19
N LEU A 71 7.67 0.42 2.85
CA LEU A 71 7.82 0.74 4.28
C LEU A 71 7.69 2.25 4.54
N LYS A 72 8.17 3.10 3.62
CA LYS A 72 7.93 4.55 3.68
C LYS A 72 6.43 4.88 3.58
N SER A 73 5.69 4.20 2.71
CA SER A 73 4.23 4.38 2.59
C SER A 73 3.50 3.94 3.86
N ILE A 74 3.86 2.80 4.45
CA ILE A 74 3.30 2.31 5.71
C ILE A 74 3.60 3.26 6.87
N PHE A 75 4.81 3.80 6.93
CA PHE A 75 5.16 4.86 7.87
C PHE A 75 4.24 6.08 7.68
N GLY A 76 4.01 6.50 6.43
CA GLY A 76 3.09 7.60 6.11
C GLY A 76 1.65 7.34 6.58
N MET A 77 1.15 6.11 6.46
CA MET A 77 -0.16 5.73 7.02
C MET A 77 -0.18 5.88 8.56
N GLY A 78 0.92 5.52 9.22
CA GLY A 78 1.10 5.72 10.66
C GLY A 78 1.20 7.19 11.06
N ALA A 79 1.73 8.06 10.20
CA ALA A 79 1.85 9.48 10.48
C ALA A 79 0.59 10.30 10.10
N GLY A 80 -0.32 9.73 9.30
CA GLY A 80 -1.40 10.48 8.65
C GLY A 80 -2.36 11.23 9.58
N TRP A 81 -2.52 10.79 10.83
CA TRP A 81 -3.40 11.44 11.80
C TRP A 81 -2.85 12.80 12.28
N HIS A 82 -1.53 12.99 12.29
CA HIS A 82 -0.88 14.24 12.72
C HIS A 82 -1.23 15.43 11.83
N ALA A 83 -1.68 15.19 10.60
CA ALA A 83 -2.08 16.24 9.67
C ALA A 83 -3.43 16.90 10.05
N LEU A 84 -4.17 16.33 11.00
CA LEU A 84 -5.55 16.71 11.30
C LEU A 84 -5.73 16.96 12.81
N SER A 85 -6.59 17.95 13.15
CA SER A 85 -6.96 18.26 14.54
C SER A 85 -8.01 17.30 15.11
N ILE A 86 -7.91 16.00 14.84
CA ILE A 86 -8.84 14.98 15.36
C ILE A 86 -8.11 13.90 16.13
N SER A 87 -8.82 13.22 17.04
CA SER A 87 -8.22 12.11 17.78
C SER A 87 -7.73 11.00 16.83
N PRO A 88 -6.59 10.35 17.12
CA PRO A 88 -6.09 9.24 16.29
C PRO A 88 -7.11 8.11 16.14
N PHE A 89 -7.88 7.83 17.19
CA PHE A 89 -8.92 6.79 17.16
C PHE A 89 -9.99 7.07 16.11
N MET A 90 -10.46 8.33 16.03
CA MET A 90 -11.44 8.74 15.02
C MET A 90 -10.84 8.64 13.61
N TYR A 91 -9.60 9.12 13.42
CA TYR A 91 -8.92 9.05 12.13
C TYR A 91 -8.76 7.62 11.63
N TYR A 92 -8.17 6.74 12.44
CA TYR A 92 -7.93 5.36 12.05
C TYR A 92 -9.22 4.54 11.95
N GLY A 93 -10.22 4.84 12.78
CA GLY A 93 -11.54 4.22 12.67
C GLY A 93 -12.23 4.57 11.35
N SER A 94 -12.27 5.85 10.97
CA SER A 94 -12.89 6.27 9.71
C SER A 94 -12.14 5.80 8.47
N SER A 95 -10.81 5.69 8.55
CA SER A 95 -9.95 5.37 7.42
C SER A 95 -9.55 3.90 7.36
N PHE A 96 -10.04 3.05 8.27
CA PHE A 96 -9.59 1.66 8.41
C PHE A 96 -9.69 0.85 7.13
N VAL A 97 -10.87 0.86 6.48
CA VAL A 97 -11.11 0.04 5.29
C VAL A 97 -10.22 0.49 4.14
N HIS A 98 -10.11 1.81 3.93
CA HIS A 98 -9.22 2.38 2.93
C HIS A 98 -7.75 1.99 3.20
N GLY A 99 -7.24 2.24 4.42
CA GLY A 99 -5.87 1.91 4.80
C GLY A 99 -5.55 0.41 4.72
N PHE A 100 -6.52 -0.45 5.04
CA PHE A 100 -6.37 -1.90 4.88
C PHE A 100 -6.22 -2.32 3.41
N LEU A 101 -6.99 -1.72 2.50
CA LEU A 101 -6.86 -2.00 1.07
C LEU A 101 -5.50 -1.55 0.52
N GLU A 102 -5.01 -0.37 0.92
CA GLU A 102 -3.68 0.09 0.54
C GLU A 102 -2.56 -0.77 1.13
N TRP A 103 -2.72 -1.22 2.37
CA TRP A 103 -1.81 -2.20 3.00
C TRP A 103 -1.78 -3.53 2.24
N LEU A 104 -2.93 -4.00 1.75
CA LEU A 104 -3.01 -5.20 0.91
C LEU A 104 -2.28 -5.00 -0.42
N VAL A 105 -2.37 -3.83 -1.04
CA VAL A 105 -1.60 -3.48 -2.25
C VAL A 105 -0.10 -3.51 -1.96
N CYS A 106 0.33 -2.93 -0.83
CA CYS A 106 1.72 -2.98 -0.37
C CYS A 106 2.22 -4.43 -0.21
N LEU A 107 1.42 -5.31 0.38
CA LEU A 107 1.75 -6.73 0.51
C LEU A 107 1.94 -7.41 -0.85
N LEU A 108 1.06 -7.14 -1.80
CA LEU A 108 1.11 -7.75 -3.13
C LEU A 108 2.36 -7.33 -3.91
N VAL A 109 2.74 -6.05 -3.83
CA VAL A 109 3.98 -5.56 -4.44
C VAL A 109 5.19 -6.18 -3.72
N PHE A 110 5.22 -6.19 -2.39
CA PHE A 110 6.30 -6.80 -1.62
C PHE A 110 6.49 -8.29 -1.96
N MET A 111 5.40 -9.04 -2.04
CA MET A 111 5.43 -10.44 -2.46
C MET A 111 5.99 -10.59 -3.87
N PHE A 112 5.57 -9.74 -4.82
CA PHE A 112 6.13 -9.77 -6.17
C PHE A 112 7.64 -9.53 -6.15
N THR A 113 8.13 -8.55 -5.39
CA THR A 113 9.56 -8.25 -5.26
C THR A 113 10.36 -9.46 -4.78
N VAL A 114 9.90 -10.08 -3.69
CA VAL A 114 10.59 -11.24 -3.11
C VAL A 114 10.52 -12.43 -4.07
N GLU A 115 9.37 -12.72 -4.66
CA GLU A 115 9.23 -13.81 -5.63
C GLU A 115 10.08 -13.57 -6.88
N HIS A 116 10.15 -12.34 -7.38
CA HIS A 116 11.00 -11.95 -8.49
C HIS A 116 12.48 -12.26 -8.20
N LEU A 117 13.00 -11.81 -7.06
CA LEU A 117 14.39 -12.08 -6.67
C LEU A 117 14.68 -13.59 -6.56
N VAL A 118 13.75 -14.37 -6.01
CA VAL A 118 13.89 -15.83 -5.94
C VAL A 118 13.93 -16.47 -7.34
N HIS A 119 13.00 -16.10 -8.23
CA HIS A 119 12.99 -16.64 -9.60
C HIS A 119 14.23 -16.21 -10.38
N LEU A 120 14.69 -14.97 -10.20
CA LEU A 120 15.88 -14.46 -10.85
C LEU A 120 17.13 -15.22 -10.38
N LEU A 121 17.28 -15.45 -9.07
CA LEU A 121 18.37 -16.26 -8.52
C LEU A 121 18.33 -17.71 -9.03
N ALA A 122 17.14 -18.33 -9.03
CA ALA A 122 16.95 -19.67 -9.55
C ALA A 122 17.31 -19.76 -11.05
N TYR A 123 16.98 -18.73 -11.83
CA TYR A 123 17.33 -18.65 -13.25
C TYR A 123 18.85 -18.57 -13.45
N PHE A 124 19.54 -17.71 -12.70
CA PHE A 124 21.00 -17.63 -12.76
C PHE A 124 21.70 -18.92 -12.31
N ARG A 125 21.09 -19.67 -11.39
CA ARG A 125 21.55 -21.01 -10.97
C ARG A 125 21.17 -22.13 -11.94
N LYS A 126 20.47 -21.81 -13.03
CA LYS A 126 19.93 -22.77 -14.01
C LYS A 126 18.95 -23.80 -13.41
N GLU A 127 18.31 -23.44 -12.29
CA GLU A 127 17.26 -24.25 -11.63
C GLU A 127 15.91 -24.09 -12.34
N ILE A 128 15.71 -22.98 -13.08
CA ILE A 128 14.52 -22.72 -13.89
C ILE A 128 14.90 -22.26 -15.30
N ILE A 129 14.00 -22.48 -16.27
CA ILE A 129 14.16 -22.06 -17.67
C ILE A 129 13.49 -20.71 -17.95
N TYR A 130 13.86 -20.07 -19.07
CA TYR A 130 13.35 -18.77 -19.47
C TYR A 130 11.81 -18.72 -19.57
N GLU A 131 11.19 -19.79 -20.05
CA GLU A 131 9.74 -19.90 -20.22
C GLU A 131 9.01 -19.78 -18.88
N GLN A 132 9.57 -20.37 -17.81
CA GLN A 132 9.01 -20.29 -16.46
C GLN A 132 9.12 -18.86 -15.91
N LEU A 133 10.25 -18.19 -16.14
CA LEU A 133 10.46 -16.80 -15.75
C LEU A 133 9.52 -15.86 -16.52
N LYS A 134 9.37 -16.03 -17.83
CA LYS A 134 8.43 -15.30 -18.67
C LYS A 134 6.98 -15.50 -18.20
N GLN A 135 6.59 -16.73 -17.86
CA GLN A 135 5.27 -17.04 -17.35
C GLN A 135 4.99 -16.36 -15.99
N PHE A 136 5.99 -16.22 -15.12
CA PHE A 136 5.88 -15.47 -13.88
C PHE A 136 5.53 -14.00 -14.16
N TYR A 137 6.32 -13.29 -14.98
CA TYR A 137 6.03 -11.88 -15.31
C TYR A 137 4.70 -11.69 -16.03
N TRP A 138 4.37 -12.58 -16.96
CA TRP A 138 3.11 -12.50 -17.70
C TRP A 138 1.89 -12.63 -16.78
N ARG A 139 1.99 -13.50 -15.76
CA ARG A 139 0.97 -13.63 -14.73
C ARG A 139 0.87 -12.36 -13.88
N THR A 140 1.99 -11.74 -13.53
CA THR A 140 2.00 -10.45 -12.81
C THR A 140 1.28 -9.37 -13.60
N VAL A 141 1.62 -9.20 -14.88
CA VAL A 141 1.00 -8.18 -15.75
C VAL A 141 -0.48 -8.46 -15.99
N LYS A 142 -0.88 -9.70 -16.22
CA LYS A 142 -2.27 -10.04 -16.56
C LYS A 142 -3.22 -10.22 -15.39
N LYS A 143 -2.69 -10.53 -14.20
CA LYS A 143 -3.53 -10.85 -13.02
C LYS A 143 -3.22 -9.96 -11.84
N THR A 144 -1.96 -9.89 -11.42
CA THR A 144 -1.59 -9.17 -10.19
C THR A 144 -1.77 -7.66 -10.33
N ILE A 145 -1.24 -7.05 -11.40
CA ILE A 145 -1.36 -5.61 -11.62
C ILE A 145 -2.83 -5.19 -11.76
N PRO A 146 -3.68 -5.83 -12.60
CA PRO A 146 -5.10 -5.49 -12.68
C PRO A 146 -5.83 -5.64 -11.35
N MET A 147 -5.55 -6.70 -10.59
CA MET A 147 -6.14 -6.89 -9.25
C MET A 147 -5.76 -5.76 -8.29
N VAL A 148 -4.48 -5.35 -8.29
CA VAL A 148 -4.00 -4.22 -7.51
C VAL A 148 -4.69 -2.91 -7.90
N LEU A 149 -4.83 -2.64 -9.20
CA LEU A 149 -5.53 -1.45 -9.68
C LEU A 149 -7.01 -1.44 -9.27
N LEU A 150 -7.69 -2.60 -9.31
CA LEU A 150 -9.06 -2.71 -8.82
C LEU A 150 -9.17 -2.45 -7.32
N ILE A 151 -8.22 -2.94 -6.52
CA ILE A 151 -8.17 -2.66 -5.08
C ILE A 151 -7.96 -1.17 -4.83
N LEU A 152 -7.03 -0.52 -5.54
CA LEU A 152 -6.79 0.93 -5.43
C LEU A 152 -8.00 1.76 -5.84
N LEU A 153 -8.74 1.33 -6.87
CA LEU A 153 -9.97 1.97 -7.28
C LEU A 153 -10.99 1.92 -6.13
N ALA A 154 -11.22 0.74 -5.55
CA ALA A 154 -12.10 0.60 -4.40
C ALA A 154 -11.63 1.46 -3.20
N ALA A 155 -10.32 1.46 -2.92
CA ALA A 155 -9.73 2.24 -1.83
C ALA A 155 -9.97 3.75 -1.99
N ALA A 156 -9.80 4.30 -3.20
CA ALA A 156 -10.01 5.72 -3.48
C ALA A 156 -11.47 6.15 -3.34
N PHE A 157 -12.42 5.30 -3.79
CA PHE A 157 -13.85 5.58 -3.59
C PHE A 157 -14.23 5.51 -2.11
N ILE A 158 -13.72 4.54 -1.36
CA ILE A 158 -13.97 4.44 0.08
C ILE A 158 -13.40 5.66 0.81
N GLU A 159 -12.21 6.12 0.43
CA GLU A 159 -11.60 7.31 1.01
C GLU A 159 -12.49 8.54 0.86
N VAL A 160 -12.98 8.81 -0.35
CA VAL A 160 -13.75 10.02 -0.64
C VAL A 160 -15.19 9.93 -0.12
N TYR A 161 -15.85 8.79 -0.28
CA TYR A 161 -17.28 8.66 0.02
C TYR A 161 -17.59 8.15 1.43
N VAL A 162 -16.63 7.50 2.09
CA VAL A 162 -16.81 6.97 3.46
C VAL A 162 -15.88 7.69 4.42
N SER A 163 -14.56 7.55 4.25
CA SER A 163 -13.58 8.07 5.21
C SER A 163 -13.68 9.60 5.37
N ASN A 164 -13.64 10.36 4.26
CA ASN A 164 -13.73 11.82 4.27
C ASN A 164 -15.05 12.32 4.85
N ARG A 165 -16.17 11.62 4.59
CA ARG A 165 -17.49 11.98 5.14
C ARG A 165 -17.52 11.82 6.65
N LEU A 166 -17.00 10.69 7.16
CA LEU A 166 -16.92 10.43 8.60
C LEU A 166 -15.97 11.41 9.29
N LEU A 167 -14.81 11.68 8.69
CA LEU A 167 -13.83 12.64 9.21
C LEU A 167 -14.42 14.05 9.36
N ILE A 168 -15.15 14.53 8.36
CA ILE A 168 -15.82 15.84 8.42
C ILE A 168 -16.89 15.87 9.52
N TYR A 169 -17.67 14.80 9.65
CA TYR A 169 -18.66 14.68 10.72
C TYR A 169 -17.99 14.75 12.10
N PHE A 170 -16.90 14.02 12.31
CA PHE A 170 -16.16 14.05 13.58
C PHE A 170 -15.47 15.39 13.87
N GLN A 171 -15.04 16.14 12.85
CA GLN A 171 -14.49 17.49 13.04
C GLN A 171 -15.58 18.51 13.45
N SER A 172 -16.86 18.23 13.18
CA SER A 172 -17.98 19.10 13.54
C SER A 172 -18.60 18.82 14.92
N LEU A 173 -18.16 17.76 15.59
CA LEU A 173 -18.54 17.40 16.96
C LEU A 173 -17.62 18.06 17.99
#